data_AF-A0A951GQ04-F1
#
_entry.id   AF-A0A951GQ04-F1
#
_cell.length_a   1.000
_cell.length_b   1.000
_cell.length_c   1.000
_cell.angle_alpha   90.00
_cell.angle_beta   90.00
_cell.angle_gamma   90.00
#
_symmetry.space_group_name_H-M   'P 1'
#
loop_
_entity.id
_entity.type
_entity.pdbx_description
1 polymer ?
#
loop_
_entity_poly.entity_id
_entity_poly.type
_entity_poly.pdbx_seq_one_letter_code
_entity_poly.pdbx_strand_id
1 'polypeptide(L)'
;MKWLLIFCALSSSMAFGIVQPASLWTTYRELYPSDPLQRQALNDCFTEDAQFNRLDPNAREACYRHSVAAFQINGPNPPVKPPNFVDLSRAAGAGSLPQNDVRAEQANERFTHQTATPRLR
;
A
#
# COMPACT_ATOMS: atom_id res chain seq x y z
N MET A 1 47.61 -29.75 -30.90
CA MET A 1 47.66 -28.47 -30.15
C MET A 1 46.56 -27.47 -30.53
N LYS A 2 45.48 -27.84 -31.25
CA LYS A 2 44.37 -26.92 -31.60
C LYS A 2 43.09 -27.13 -30.78
N TRP A 3 42.98 -28.24 -30.06
CA TRP A 3 41.76 -28.61 -29.31
C TRP A 3 41.65 -27.97 -27.91
N LEU A 4 42.75 -27.43 -27.38
CA LEU A 4 42.76 -26.76 -26.06
C LEU A 4 42.08 -25.38 -26.08
N LEU A 5 41.96 -24.73 -27.24
CA LEU A 5 41.35 -23.41 -27.36
C LEU A 5 39.81 -23.45 -27.35
N ILE A 6 39.21 -24.61 -27.63
CA ILE A 6 37.74 -24.76 -27.68
C ILE A 6 37.15 -24.92 -26.28
N PHE A 7 37.87 -25.59 -25.36
CA PHE A 7 37.37 -25.79 -23.99
C PHE A 7 37.41 -24.52 -23.11
N CYS A 8 38.29 -23.55 -23.40
CA CYS A 8 38.27 -22.27 -22.68
C CYS A 8 37.12 -21.35 -23.12
N ALA A 9 36.60 -21.48 -24.34
CA ALA A 9 35.50 -20.64 -24.82
C ALA A 9 34.12 -21.05 -24.26
N LEU A 10 33.97 -22.28 -23.75
CA LEU A 10 32.70 -22.79 -23.23
C LEU A 10 32.51 -22.66 -21.71
N SER A 11 33.51 -22.20 -20.96
CA SER A 11 33.43 -22.10 -19.49
C SER A 11 33.02 -20.71 -18.97
N SER A 12 32.96 -19.69 -19.83
CA SER A 12 32.68 -18.30 -19.42
C SER A 12 31.19 -17.96 -19.25
N SER A 13 30.28 -18.92 -19.44
CA SER A 13 28.82 -18.66 -19.43
C SER A 13 28.17 -18.81 -18.04
N MET A 14 28.89 -19.26 -17.01
CA MET A 14 28.36 -19.46 -15.66
C MET A 14 28.76 -18.33 -14.70
N ALA A 15 28.48 -17.08 -15.06
CA ALA A 15 28.74 -15.93 -14.17
C ALA A 15 27.57 -14.96 -14.04
N PHE A 16 26.34 -15.40 -14.34
CA PHE A 16 25.14 -14.61 -14.07
C PHE A 16 24.14 -15.47 -13.31
N GLY A 17 24.11 -15.35 -11.98
CA GLY A 17 23.12 -16.08 -11.20
C GLY A 17 23.35 -16.26 -9.70
N ILE A 18 24.25 -15.51 -9.06
CA ILE A 18 24.19 -15.37 -7.60
C ILE A 18 23.50 -14.03 -7.33
N VAL A 19 22.19 -13.99 -7.56
CA VAL A 19 21.34 -12.93 -7.01
C VAL A 19 21.42 -13.07 -5.50
N GLN A 20 22.20 -12.20 -4.86
CA GLN A 20 22.38 -12.23 -3.41
C GLN A 20 21.02 -11.95 -2.76
N PRO A 21 20.38 -12.93 -2.08
CA PRO A 21 19.05 -12.75 -1.49
C PRO A 21 19.04 -11.61 -0.46
N ALA A 22 20.19 -11.30 0.13
CA ALA A 22 20.37 -10.17 1.03
C ALA A 22 20.07 -8.81 0.37
N SER A 23 20.48 -8.60 -0.89
CA SER A 23 20.27 -7.34 -1.63
C SER A 23 18.80 -7.11 -1.98
N LEU A 24 18.08 -8.19 -2.31
CA LEU A 24 16.63 -8.11 -2.53
C LEU A 24 15.89 -7.78 -1.23
N TRP A 25 16.33 -8.37 -0.11
CA TRP A 25 15.71 -8.13 1.18
C TRP A 25 15.96 -6.70 1.70
N THR A 26 17.15 -6.14 1.48
CA THR A 26 17.41 -4.73 1.82
C THR A 26 16.55 -3.79 0.98
N THR A 27 16.50 -4.01 -0.33
CA THR A 27 15.64 -3.23 -1.24
C THR A 27 14.17 -3.34 -0.83
N TYR A 28 13.71 -4.54 -0.46
CA TYR A 28 12.35 -4.76 0.01
C TYR A 28 12.05 -3.97 1.28
N ARG A 29 12.96 -3.96 2.27
CA ARG A 29 12.78 -3.19 3.51
C ARG A 29 12.77 -1.68 3.28
N GLU A 30 13.48 -1.19 2.27
CA GLU A 30 13.46 0.23 1.91
C GLU A 30 12.14 0.65 1.25
N LEU A 31 11.54 -0.25 0.46
CA LEU A 31 10.24 -0.04 -0.18
C LEU A 31 9.08 -0.21 0.81
N TYR A 32 9.23 -1.12 1.77
CA TYR A 32 8.24 -1.47 2.78
C TYR A 32 8.85 -1.38 4.18
N PRO A 33 9.03 -0.14 4.70
CA PRO A 33 9.64 0.06 6.01
C PRO A 33 8.79 -0.54 7.15
N SER A 34 9.49 -1.08 8.14
CA SER A 34 8.88 -1.63 9.36
C SER A 34 8.36 -0.53 10.30
N ASP A 35 8.95 0.67 10.22
CA ASP A 35 8.49 1.85 10.95
C ASP A 35 7.10 2.29 10.45
N PRO A 36 6.08 2.35 11.33
CA PRO A 36 4.72 2.77 10.95
C PRO A 36 4.68 4.19 10.39
N LEU A 37 5.53 5.12 10.85
CA LEU A 37 5.51 6.51 10.39
C LEU A 37 6.01 6.63 8.95
N GLN A 38 7.12 5.96 8.64
CA GLN A 38 7.64 5.93 7.26
C GLN A 38 6.67 5.23 6.32
N ARG A 39 5.99 4.17 6.79
CA ARG A 39 4.98 3.48 5.98
C ARG A 39 3.79 4.37 5.66
N GLN A 40 3.30 5.11 6.67
CA GLN A 40 2.21 6.05 6.50
C GLN A 40 2.60 7.18 5.53
N ALA A 41 3.78 7.79 5.72
CA ALA A 41 4.29 8.82 4.82
C ALA A 41 4.28 8.38 3.34
N LEU A 42 4.80 7.18 3.05
CA LEU A 42 4.80 6.65 1.69
C LEU A 42 3.40 6.38 1.13
N ASN A 43 2.44 5.98 1.97
CA ASN A 43 1.06 5.77 1.55
C ASN A 43 0.37 7.10 1.25
N ASP A 44 0.64 8.13 2.06
CA ASP A 44 0.10 9.47 1.86
C ASP A 44 0.64 10.07 0.57
N CYS A 45 1.95 10.02 0.33
CA CYS A 45 2.56 10.49 -0.92
C CYS A 45 2.04 9.74 -2.16
N PHE A 46 1.78 8.43 -2.05
CA PHE A 46 1.18 7.66 -3.13
C PHE A 46 -0.28 8.05 -3.40
N THR A 47 -0.99 8.49 -2.36
CA THR A 47 -2.39 8.93 -2.46
C THR A 47 -2.51 10.35 -3.01
N GLU A 48 -1.56 11.22 -2.66
CA GLU A 48 -1.52 12.63 -3.08
C GLU A 48 -0.97 12.81 -4.50
N ASP A 49 0.04 12.03 -4.89
CA ASP A 49 0.67 12.12 -6.21
C ASP A 49 0.59 10.78 -6.95
N ALA A 50 -0.24 10.74 -8.00
CA ALA A 50 -0.39 9.58 -8.87
C ALA A 50 0.88 9.25 -9.69
N GLN A 51 1.85 10.16 -9.78
CA GLN A 51 3.16 9.94 -10.40
C GLN A 51 4.22 9.49 -9.40
N PHE A 52 3.88 9.36 -8.12
CA PHE A 52 4.82 8.97 -7.08
C PHE A 52 5.37 7.57 -7.34
N ASN A 53 6.68 7.50 -7.62
CA ASN A 53 7.38 6.25 -7.83
C ASN A 53 8.06 5.80 -6.53
N ARG A 54 7.44 4.85 -5.82
CA ARG A 54 8.02 4.26 -4.61
C ARG A 54 9.38 3.61 -4.84
N LEU A 55 9.67 3.13 -6.06
CA LEU A 55 10.95 2.49 -6.39
C LEU A 55 12.10 3.50 -6.48
N ASP A 56 11.82 4.78 -6.73
CA ASP A 56 12.83 5.82 -6.79
C ASP A 56 13.26 6.26 -5.37
N PRO A 57 14.54 6.07 -4.99
CA PRO A 57 15.03 6.47 -3.68
C PRO A 57 14.90 7.98 -3.42
N ASN A 58 15.05 8.83 -4.43
CA ASN A 58 14.93 10.28 -4.27
C ASN A 58 13.49 10.70 -3.96
N ALA A 59 12.52 10.05 -4.62
CA ALA A 59 11.11 10.26 -4.36
C ALA A 59 10.74 9.84 -2.92
N ARG A 60 11.23 8.67 -2.47
CA ARG A 60 11.02 8.21 -1.08
C ARG A 60 11.60 9.19 -0.06
N GLU A 61 12.83 9.65 -0.26
CA GLU A 61 13.47 10.59 0.67
C GLU A 61 12.77 11.95 0.71
N ALA A 62 12.35 12.48 -0.45
CA ALA A 62 11.56 13.69 -0.52
C ALA A 62 10.23 13.56 0.24
N CYS A 63 9.54 12.43 0.07
CA CYS A 63 8.32 12.10 0.80
C CYS A 63 8.56 12.05 2.32
N TYR A 64 9.62 11.39 2.78
CA TYR A 64 9.96 11.35 4.21
C TYR A 64 10.22 12.75 4.78
N ARG A 65 10.99 13.59 4.08
CA ARG A 65 11.25 14.97 4.53
C ARG A 65 9.97 15.79 4.64
N HIS A 66 9.07 15.65 3.68
CA HIS A 66 7.78 16.34 3.72
C HIS A 66 6.92 15.86 4.90
N SER A 67 6.85 14.55 5.10
CA SER A 67 6.06 13.95 6.18
C SER A 67 6.56 14.33 7.58
N VAL A 68 7.89 14.41 7.80
CA VAL A 68 8.45 14.82 9.09
C VAL A 68 8.02 16.24 9.47
N ALA A 69 7.97 17.15 8.49
CA ALA A 69 7.44 18.49 8.72
C ALA A 69 5.94 18.46 9.07
N ALA A 70 5.15 17.59 8.41
CA ALA A 70 3.73 17.42 8.71
C ALA A 70 3.46 16.80 10.09
N PHE A 71 4.25 15.79 10.51
CA PHE A 71 4.11 15.15 11.82
C PHE A 71 4.47 16.09 12.98
N GLN A 72 5.41 17.02 12.77
CA GLN A 72 5.72 18.04 13.77
C GLN A 72 4.58 19.04 13.97
N ILE A 73 3.75 19.28 12.95
CA ILE A 73 2.63 20.22 13.00
C ILE A 73 1.36 19.56 13.55
N ASN A 74 1.15 18.27 13.28
CA ASN A 74 -0.09 17.56 13.66
C ASN A 74 -0.06 16.89 15.04
N GLY A 75 1.01 17.07 15.83
CA GLY A 75 1.13 16.51 17.18
C GLY A 75 1.34 14.98 17.19
N PRO A 76 1.62 14.38 18.36
CA PRO A 76 1.89 12.95 18.47
C PRO A 76 0.70 12.14 17.96
N ASN A 77 0.92 11.34 16.92
CA ASN A 77 -0.06 10.39 16.43
C ASN A 77 -0.58 9.56 17.61
N PRO A 78 -1.91 9.36 17.73
CA PRO A 78 -2.46 8.53 18.79
C PRO A 78 -1.83 7.13 18.71
N PRO A 79 -1.54 6.49 19.85
CA PRO A 79 -0.89 5.19 19.87
C PRO A 79 -1.66 4.21 18.99
N VAL A 80 -0.95 3.62 18.02
CA VAL A 80 -1.49 2.57 17.14
C VAL A 80 -1.94 1.41 18.03
N LYS A 81 -3.25 1.32 18.28
CA LYS A 81 -3.83 0.27 19.10
C LYS A 81 -3.59 -1.06 18.37
N PRO A 82 -3.04 -2.09 19.03
CA PRO A 82 -2.88 -3.39 18.39
C PRO A 82 -4.25 -3.87 17.89
N PRO A 83 -4.33 -4.45 16.67
CA PRO A 83 -5.59 -4.85 16.09
C PRO A 83 -6.32 -5.84 17.01
N ASN A 84 -7.51 -5.46 17.45
CA ASN A 84 -8.37 -6.32 18.26
C ASN A 84 -9.06 -7.34 17.35
N PHE A 85 -8.79 -8.63 17.56
CA PHE A 85 -9.37 -9.73 16.78
C PHE A 85 -10.90 -9.74 16.79
N VAL A 86 -11.52 -9.26 17.88
CA VAL A 86 -12.99 -9.15 17.98
C VAL A 86 -13.52 -8.05 17.04
N ASP A 87 -12.82 -6.92 16.95
CA ASP A 87 -13.21 -5.82 16.07
C ASP A 87 -12.97 -6.18 14.60
N LEU A 88 -11.87 -6.89 14.30
CA LEU A 88 -11.57 -7.38 12.95
C LEU A 88 -12.59 -8.41 12.46
N SER A 89 -12.96 -9.39 13.30
CA SER A 89 -13.96 -10.40 12.94
C SER A 89 -15.36 -9.81 12.78
N ARG A 90 -15.72 -8.83 13.62
CA ARG A 90 -16.98 -8.08 13.48
C ARG A 90 -17.00 -7.23 12.21
N ALA A 91 -15.91 -6.54 11.89
CA ALA A 91 -15.79 -5.76 10.65
C ALA A 91 -15.82 -6.65 9.40
N ALA A 92 -15.14 -7.79 9.42
CA ALA A 92 -15.17 -8.77 8.33
C ALA A 92 -16.55 -9.43 8.16
N GLY A 93 -17.28 -9.64 9.27
CA GLY A 93 -18.64 -10.20 9.26
C GLY A 93 -19.75 -9.19 8.95
N ALA A 94 -19.47 -7.89 8.99
CA ALA A 94 -20.44 -6.83 8.72
C ALA A 94 -20.79 -6.66 7.23
N GLY A 95 -20.11 -7.40 6.34
CA GLY A 95 -20.24 -7.23 4.90
C GLY A 95 -19.50 -5.99 4.40
N SER A 96 -19.03 -6.04 3.14
CA SER A 96 -18.14 -5.03 2.56
C SER A 96 -18.85 -3.78 2.05
N LEU A 97 -20.02 -3.44 2.57
CA LEU A 97 -20.74 -2.27 2.07
C LEU A 97 -20.04 -1.02 2.61
N PRO A 98 -19.50 -0.14 1.74
CA PRO A 98 -18.97 1.14 2.16
C PRO A 98 -20.05 1.88 2.97
N GLN A 99 -19.66 2.55 4.06
CA GLN A 99 -20.62 3.30 4.90
C GLN A 99 -21.42 4.36 4.11
N ASN A 100 -20.94 4.77 2.93
CA ASN A 100 -21.56 5.72 2.02
C ASN A 100 -21.80 5.10 0.61
N ASP A 101 -22.34 3.88 0.52
CA ASP A 101 -22.75 3.34 -0.80
C ASP A 101 -24.00 4.06 -1.31
N VAL A 102 -23.82 4.91 -2.31
CA VAL A 102 -24.88 5.67 -3.00
C VAL A 102 -26.02 4.75 -3.47
N ARG A 103 -25.75 3.48 -3.80
CA ARG A 103 -26.81 2.53 -4.20
C ARG A 103 -27.70 2.14 -3.04
N ALA A 104 -27.16 2.05 -1.82
CA ALA A 104 -27.95 1.78 -0.63
C ALA A 104 -28.78 3.01 -0.25
N GLU A 105 -28.20 4.21 -0.33
CA GLU A 105 -28.92 5.47 -0.12
C GLU A 105 -30.09 5.64 -1.09
N GLN A 106 -29.84 5.46 -2.39
CA GLN A 106 -30.88 5.54 -3.43
C GLN A 106 -31.97 4.47 -3.28
N ALA A 107 -31.63 3.26 -2.83
CA ALA A 107 -32.61 2.22 -2.55
C ALA A 107 -33.50 2.59 -1.35
N ASN A 108 -32.91 3.18 -0.31
CA ASN A 108 -33.63 3.61 0.88
C ASN A 108 -34.57 4.78 0.56
N GLU A 109 -34.10 5.77 -0.22
CA GLU A 109 -34.92 6.90 -0.71
C GLU A 109 -36.14 6.42 -1.50
N ARG A 110 -35.98 5.42 -2.39
CA ARG A 110 -37.10 4.86 -3.16
C ARG A 110 -38.17 4.24 -2.26
N PHE A 111 -37.77 3.53 -1.21
CA PHE A 111 -38.70 2.93 -0.24
C PHE A 111 -39.44 3.98 0.58
N THR A 112 -38.75 5.02 1.04
CA THR A 112 -39.36 6.10 1.82
C THR A 112 -40.27 6.99 0.98
N HIS A 113 -39.95 7.22 -0.30
CA HIS A 113 -40.80 8.01 -1.20
C HIS A 113 -42.05 7.24 -1.70
N GLN A 114 -41.98 5.92 -1.85
CA GLN A 114 -43.16 5.13 -2.22
C GLN A 114 -44.21 5.05 -1.10
N THR A 115 -43.78 5.06 0.16
CA THR A 115 -44.71 5.03 1.31
C THR A 115 -45.36 6.38 1.61
N ALA A 116 -44.82 7.47 1.08
CA ALA A 116 -45.36 8.82 1.23
C ALA A 116 -46.41 9.23 0.18
N THR A 117 -46.76 8.36 -0.78
CA THR A 117 -47.82 8.66 -1.74
C THR A 117 -49.18 8.44 -1.07
N PRO A 118 -49.96 9.49 -0.75
CA PRO A 118 -51.33 9.27 -0.24
C PRO A 118 -52.12 8.55 -1.33
N ARG A 119 -52.70 7.40 -0.99
CA ARG A 119 -53.73 6.79 -1.83
C ARG A 119 -54.88 7.80 -1.94
N LEU A 120 -54.94 8.51 -3.06
CA LEU A 120 -56.12 9.28 -3.45
C LEU A 120 -57.27 8.27 -3.55
N ARG A 121 -58.22 8.40 -2.63
CA ARG A 121 -59.46 7.66 -2.57
C ARG A 121 -60.58 8.55 -3.09
#